data_AF-A0A373VQF4-F1
#
_entry.id   AF-A0A373VQF4-F1
#
_cell.length_a   1.000
_cell.length_b   1.000
_cell.length_c   1.000
_cell.angle_alpha   90.00
_cell.angle_beta   90.00
_cell.angle_gamma   90.00
#
_symmetry.space_group_name_H-M   'P 1'
#
loop_
_entity.id
_entity.type
_entity.pdbx_description
1 polymer ?
#
loop_
_entity_poly.entity_id
_entity_poly.type
_entity_poly.pdbx_seq_one_letter_code
_entity_poly.pdbx_strand_id
1 'polypeptide(L)'
;MFRWARKALGLLTGVECGYRHETFAQFLQFVGVGSETAREDACRMEHIVSEETVRQVCNFVNYGETFERVLRYTDLSYRYAPGDYVFLMGIYYMEKTYPRRFAREFHDFSQNIRLHVEEGKSWFELEIDPEPDSNLGCLWYKDQQKWIRAELHKGKPVIPSDVFEFSIQRQDPVIEGNALIAFANEDEEPVDWNSRELDVHIW
;
A
#
# COMPACT_ATOMS: atom_id res chain seq x y z
N MET A 1 -27.03 -40.01 -31.06
CA MET A 1 -26.85 -39.57 -29.66
C MET A 1 -25.77 -38.49 -29.48
N PHE A 2 -25.45 -37.66 -30.48
CA PHE A 2 -24.31 -36.71 -30.42
C PHE A 2 -24.68 -35.23 -30.73
N ARG A 3 -25.97 -34.91 -30.82
CA ARG A 3 -26.46 -33.54 -31.06
C ARG A 3 -26.94 -32.81 -29.80
N TRP A 4 -27.18 -33.53 -28.70
CA TRP A 4 -27.63 -32.95 -27.43
C TRP A 4 -26.48 -32.54 -26.50
N ALA A 5 -25.32 -33.21 -26.57
CA ALA A 5 -24.16 -32.91 -25.72
C ALA A 5 -23.50 -31.55 -26.03
N ARG A 6 -23.57 -31.06 -27.28
CA ARG A 6 -22.99 -29.75 -27.66
C ARG A 6 -23.82 -28.55 -27.20
N LYS A 7 -25.15 -28.71 -27.04
CA LYS A 7 -26.01 -27.63 -26.53
C LYS A 7 -25.81 -27.40 -25.03
N ALA A 8 -25.61 -28.48 -24.26
CA ALA A 8 -25.38 -28.40 -22.82
C ALA A 8 -24.02 -27.76 -22.46
N LEU A 9 -22.95 -28.05 -23.22
CA LEU A 9 -21.63 -27.46 -23.00
C LEU A 9 -21.58 -25.95 -23.33
N GLY A 10 -22.32 -25.51 -24.35
CA GLY A 10 -22.48 -24.08 -24.69
C GLY A 10 -23.35 -23.30 -23.70
N LEU A 11 -24.28 -23.97 -23.01
CA LEU A 11 -25.09 -23.36 -21.95
C LEU A 11 -24.32 -23.22 -20.63
N LEU A 12 -23.50 -24.23 -20.26
CA LEU A 12 -22.65 -24.16 -19.07
C LEU A 12 -21.59 -23.06 -19.19
N THR A 13 -20.93 -22.96 -20.35
CA THR A 13 -19.94 -21.90 -20.63
C THR A 13 -20.58 -20.50 -20.70
N GLY A 14 -21.81 -20.37 -21.23
CA GLY A 14 -22.52 -19.09 -21.28
C GLY A 14 -23.03 -18.60 -19.91
N VAL A 15 -23.44 -19.51 -19.03
CA VAL A 15 -23.90 -19.16 -17.66
C VAL A 15 -22.73 -18.76 -16.77
N GLU A 16 -21.58 -19.43 -16.92
CA GLU A 16 -20.35 -19.09 -16.19
C GLU A 16 -19.75 -17.76 -16.67
N CYS A 17 -19.79 -17.49 -17.98
CA CYS A 17 -19.40 -16.20 -18.57
C CYS A 17 -20.31 -15.06 -18.07
N GLY A 18 -21.64 -15.28 -18.05
CA GLY A 18 -22.61 -14.29 -17.57
C GLY A 18 -22.47 -13.97 -16.08
N TYR A 19 -22.16 -14.97 -15.25
CA TYR A 19 -21.91 -14.75 -13.82
C TYR A 19 -20.67 -13.89 -13.58
N ARG A 20 -19.57 -14.20 -14.26
CA ARG A 20 -18.31 -13.44 -14.14
C ARG A 20 -18.47 -12.02 -14.68
N HIS A 21 -19.16 -11.86 -15.80
CA HIS A 21 -19.51 -10.57 -16.37
C HIS A 21 -20.22 -9.68 -15.36
N GLU A 22 -21.29 -10.22 -14.76
CA GLU A 22 -22.14 -9.47 -13.86
C GLU A 22 -21.40 -9.11 -12.57
N THR A 23 -20.60 -10.04 -12.02
CA THR A 23 -19.72 -9.78 -10.88
C THR A 23 -18.79 -8.60 -11.11
N PHE A 24 -18.08 -8.56 -12.24
CA PHE A 24 -17.15 -7.45 -12.53
C PHE A 24 -17.88 -6.16 -12.90
N ALA A 25 -18.97 -6.23 -13.66
CA ALA A 25 -19.73 -5.04 -14.04
C ALA A 25 -20.34 -4.37 -12.81
N GLN A 26 -20.88 -5.15 -11.86
CA GLN A 26 -21.41 -4.65 -10.60
C GLN A 26 -20.29 -4.10 -9.69
N PHE A 27 -19.16 -4.79 -9.61
CA PHE A 27 -18.00 -4.31 -8.86
C PHE A 27 -17.47 -2.98 -9.42
N LEU A 28 -17.28 -2.87 -10.74
CA LEU A 28 -16.79 -1.66 -11.40
C LEU A 28 -17.75 -0.48 -11.21
N GLN A 29 -19.06 -0.71 -11.32
CA GLN A 29 -20.08 0.30 -11.00
C GLN A 29 -20.06 0.69 -9.52
N PHE A 30 -19.88 -0.27 -8.62
CA PHE A 30 -19.77 -0.02 -7.19
C PHE A 30 -18.57 0.89 -6.85
N VAL A 31 -17.43 0.71 -7.52
CA VAL A 31 -16.26 1.59 -7.34
C VAL A 31 -16.32 2.89 -8.14
N GLY A 32 -17.46 3.18 -8.80
CA GLY A 32 -17.73 4.47 -9.44
C GLY A 32 -17.49 4.55 -10.95
N VAL A 33 -17.19 3.43 -11.62
CA VAL A 33 -17.05 3.39 -13.08
C VAL A 33 -18.42 3.53 -13.73
N GLY A 34 -18.51 4.35 -14.78
CA GLY A 34 -19.75 4.52 -15.55
C GLY A 34 -20.25 3.20 -16.13
N SER A 35 -21.58 3.01 -16.16
CA SER A 35 -22.20 1.71 -16.48
C SER A 35 -21.75 1.11 -17.82
N GLU A 36 -21.59 1.94 -18.87
CA GLU A 36 -21.13 1.49 -20.19
C GLU A 36 -19.68 0.99 -20.13
N THR A 37 -18.77 1.79 -19.56
CA THR A 37 -17.37 1.43 -19.35
C THR A 37 -17.22 0.19 -18.48
N ALA A 38 -18.00 0.10 -17.40
CA ALA A 38 -17.97 -1.03 -16.48
C ALA A 38 -18.36 -2.36 -17.16
N ARG A 39 -19.34 -2.34 -18.07
CA ARG A 39 -19.73 -3.53 -18.83
C ARG A 39 -18.69 -3.92 -19.86
N GLU A 40 -18.12 -2.96 -20.57
CA GLU A 40 -17.05 -3.25 -21.53
C GLU A 40 -15.81 -3.83 -20.85
N ASP A 41 -15.40 -3.26 -19.72
CA ASP A 41 -14.23 -3.72 -18.97
C ASP A 41 -14.50 -5.07 -18.29
N ALA A 42 -15.71 -5.32 -17.79
CA ALA A 42 -16.11 -6.63 -17.31
C ALA A 42 -15.98 -7.72 -18.38
N CYS A 43 -16.42 -7.44 -19.61
CA CYS A 43 -16.22 -8.35 -20.75
C CYS A 43 -14.74 -8.64 -21.04
N ARG A 44 -13.84 -7.67 -20.83
CA ARG A 44 -12.40 -7.88 -21.00
C ARG A 44 -11.81 -8.70 -19.86
N MET A 45 -12.26 -8.45 -18.64
CA MET A 45 -11.76 -9.09 -17.42
C MET A 45 -12.24 -10.54 -17.26
N GLU A 46 -13.46 -10.85 -17.65
CA GLU A 46 -14.08 -12.17 -17.42
C GLU A 46 -13.31 -13.33 -18.06
N HIS A 47 -12.50 -13.08 -19.10
CA HIS A 47 -11.70 -14.10 -19.77
C HIS A 47 -10.27 -14.25 -19.25
N ILE A 48 -9.77 -13.27 -18.48
CA ILE A 48 -8.35 -13.19 -18.07
C ILE A 48 -8.17 -13.58 -16.61
N VAL A 49 -9.14 -13.22 -15.76
CA VAL A 49 -9.01 -13.30 -14.31
C VAL A 49 -9.15 -14.75 -13.80
N SER A 50 -8.55 -15.10 -12.66
CA SER A 50 -8.69 -16.44 -12.07
C SER A 50 -10.04 -16.62 -11.36
N GLU A 51 -10.48 -17.87 -11.18
CA GLU A 51 -11.68 -18.16 -10.39
C GLU A 51 -11.58 -17.67 -8.94
N GLU A 52 -10.37 -17.73 -8.36
CA GLU A 52 -10.11 -17.24 -7.01
C GLU A 52 -10.42 -15.75 -6.88
N THR A 53 -9.93 -14.95 -7.83
CA THR A 53 -10.18 -13.50 -7.84
C THR A 53 -11.67 -13.20 -8.06
N VAL A 54 -12.34 -13.88 -8.97
CA VAL A 54 -13.80 -13.73 -9.19
C VAL A 54 -14.54 -14.00 -7.88
N ARG A 55 -14.20 -15.08 -7.17
CA ARG A 55 -14.84 -15.43 -5.90
C ARG A 55 -14.65 -14.36 -4.84
N GLN A 56 -13.45 -13.77 -4.74
CA GLN A 56 -13.20 -12.69 -3.77
C GLN A 56 -13.97 -11.41 -4.12
N VAL A 57 -14.06 -11.06 -5.41
CA VAL A 57 -14.89 -9.93 -5.86
C VAL A 57 -16.37 -10.19 -5.58
N CYS A 58 -16.87 -11.40 -5.85
CA CYS A 58 -18.23 -11.79 -5.47
C CYS A 58 -18.47 -11.66 -3.96
N ASN A 59 -17.54 -12.12 -3.14
CA ASN A 59 -17.67 -12.01 -1.69
C ASN A 59 -17.72 -10.55 -1.25
N PHE A 60 -16.86 -9.70 -1.83
CA PHE A 60 -16.84 -8.26 -1.57
C PHE A 60 -18.17 -7.58 -1.95
N VAL A 61 -18.69 -7.85 -3.15
CA VAL A 61 -19.95 -7.25 -3.64
C VAL A 61 -21.14 -7.70 -2.79
N ASN A 62 -21.21 -8.97 -2.41
CA ASN A 62 -22.38 -9.52 -1.71
C ASN A 62 -22.37 -9.30 -0.20
N TYR A 63 -21.19 -9.26 0.43
CA TYR A 63 -21.07 -9.25 1.89
C TYR A 63 -20.31 -8.02 2.44
N GLY A 64 -19.78 -7.16 1.58
CA GLY A 64 -18.85 -6.09 1.97
C GLY A 64 -17.50 -6.65 2.44
N GLU A 65 -16.56 -5.79 2.85
CA GLU A 65 -15.26 -6.30 3.33
C GLU A 65 -15.32 -6.76 4.77
N THR A 66 -14.88 -7.99 4.96
CA THR A 66 -14.62 -8.61 6.24
C THR A 66 -13.15 -8.49 6.67
N PHE A 67 -12.32 -7.75 5.93
CA PHE A 67 -10.86 -7.70 6.14
C PHE A 67 -10.32 -6.28 6.20
N GLU A 68 -9.31 -6.08 7.05
CA GLU A 68 -8.37 -4.96 7.03
C GLU A 68 -7.82 -4.79 5.60
N ARG A 69 -7.89 -3.57 5.05
CA ARG A 69 -7.32 -3.30 3.73
C ARG A 69 -5.84 -3.01 3.90
N VAL A 70 -4.99 -3.90 3.40
CA VAL A 70 -3.55 -3.63 3.23
C VAL A 70 -3.31 -3.14 1.81
N LEU A 71 -2.98 -1.87 1.65
CA LEU A 71 -2.56 -1.26 0.40
C LEU A 71 -1.03 -1.33 0.32
N ARG A 72 -0.52 -2.08 -0.66
CA ARG A 72 0.92 -2.16 -0.96
C ARG A 72 1.18 -1.43 -2.27
N TYR A 73 2.35 -0.83 -2.42
CA TYR A 73 2.79 -0.20 -3.68
C TYR A 73 1.79 0.84 -4.21
N THR A 74 1.08 1.50 -3.30
CA THR A 74 0.08 2.52 -3.64
C THR A 74 0.64 3.88 -3.26
N ASP A 75 0.88 4.72 -4.27
CA ASP A 75 1.32 6.09 -4.04
C ASP A 75 0.17 6.93 -3.47
N LEU A 76 0.47 7.78 -2.47
CA LEU A 76 -0.54 8.59 -1.80
C LEU A 76 -1.08 9.74 -2.68
N SER A 77 -0.48 10.04 -3.83
CA SER A 77 -1.03 10.98 -4.82
C SER A 77 -2.36 10.53 -5.43
N TYR A 78 -2.70 9.23 -5.36
CA TYR A 78 -4.02 8.74 -5.73
C TYR A 78 -5.11 9.06 -4.68
N ARG A 79 -4.71 9.52 -3.49
CA ARG A 79 -5.58 9.70 -2.32
C ARG A 79 -5.62 11.15 -1.85
N TYR A 80 -4.54 11.89 -2.00
CA TYR A 80 -4.40 13.28 -1.59
C TYR A 80 -4.27 14.19 -2.80
N ALA A 81 -4.80 15.41 -2.68
CA ALA A 81 -4.56 16.45 -3.68
C ALA A 81 -3.09 16.91 -3.59
N PRO A 82 -2.52 17.49 -4.66
CA PRO A 82 -1.20 18.06 -4.61
C PRO A 82 -1.07 19.11 -3.48
N GLY A 83 -0.02 18.99 -2.67
CA GLY A 83 0.17 19.82 -1.48
C GLY A 83 1.10 19.19 -0.43
N ASP A 84 1.23 19.89 0.69
CA ASP A 84 2.04 19.48 1.84
C ASP A 84 1.15 19.12 3.02
N TYR A 85 1.38 17.94 3.60
CA TYR A 85 0.65 17.42 4.75
C TYR A 85 1.61 17.04 5.88
N VAL A 86 1.13 17.06 7.13
CA VAL A 86 1.93 16.69 8.31
C VAL A 86 1.24 15.56 9.03
N PHE A 87 2.01 14.51 9.31
CA PHE A 87 1.58 13.30 10.00
C PHE A 87 2.50 13.01 11.19
N LEU A 88 2.12 12.03 12.01
CA LEU A 88 2.97 11.53 13.08
C LEU A 88 3.71 10.28 12.63
N MET A 89 4.95 10.13 13.09
CA MET A 89 5.75 8.93 12.85
C MET A 89 6.42 8.42 14.12
N GLY A 90 6.75 7.13 14.09
CA GLY A 90 7.55 6.46 15.10
C GLY A 90 8.56 5.52 14.45
N ILE A 91 9.79 5.49 14.97
CA ILE A 91 10.80 4.49 14.57
C ILE A 91 10.92 3.46 15.70
N TYR A 92 10.65 2.21 15.41
CA TYR A 92 10.59 1.11 16.38
C TYR A 92 11.61 0.02 16.09
N TYR A 93 12.04 -0.69 17.13
CA TYR A 93 12.70 -1.97 16.94
C TYR A 93 11.75 -2.99 16.30
N MET A 94 12.28 -3.90 15.48
CA MET A 94 11.52 -4.98 14.83
C MET A 94 10.93 -5.99 15.82
N GLU A 95 11.43 -6.02 17.05
CA GLU A 95 10.92 -6.86 18.13
C GLU A 95 9.51 -6.41 18.53
N LYS A 96 8.50 -7.26 18.24
CA LYS A 96 7.11 -7.04 18.67
C LYS A 96 6.95 -7.29 20.16
N THR A 97 7.43 -6.33 20.95
CA THR A 97 7.24 -6.26 22.41
C THR A 97 6.01 -5.41 22.73
N TYR A 98 5.33 -5.70 23.84
CA TYR A 98 4.19 -4.91 24.34
C TYR A 98 4.51 -4.37 25.73
N PRO A 99 4.59 -3.03 25.92
CA PRO A 99 4.44 -1.99 24.90
C PRO A 99 5.60 -1.97 23.89
N ARG A 100 5.35 -1.47 22.67
CA ARG A 100 6.38 -1.31 21.64
C ARG A 100 7.47 -0.36 22.11
N ARG A 101 8.71 -0.62 21.70
CA ARG A 101 9.88 0.18 22.08
C ARG A 101 10.37 1.01 20.91
N PHE A 102 10.46 2.33 21.11
CA PHE A 102 11.14 3.20 20.17
C PHE A 102 12.59 2.78 20.00
N ALA A 103 13.06 2.88 18.77
CA ALA A 103 14.46 2.72 18.43
C ALA A 103 15.25 3.92 18.96
N ARG A 104 16.53 3.71 19.31
CA ARG A 104 17.40 4.83 19.74
C ARG A 104 17.45 5.95 18.70
N GLU A 105 17.39 5.58 17.43
CA GLU A 105 17.48 6.49 16.29
C GLU A 105 16.28 7.45 16.24
N PHE A 106 15.13 7.09 16.83
CA PHE A 106 13.96 7.95 16.89
C PHE A 106 14.21 9.27 17.63
N HIS A 107 15.14 9.30 18.59
CA HIS A 107 15.43 10.50 19.38
C HIS A 107 16.14 11.60 18.59
N ASP A 108 16.64 11.28 17.40
CA ASP A 108 17.31 12.22 16.50
C ASP A 108 16.36 12.78 15.43
N PHE A 109 15.08 12.38 15.44
CA PHE A 109 14.05 12.82 14.51
C PHE A 109 12.84 13.41 15.24
N SER A 110 12.20 14.38 14.59
CA SER A 110 10.90 14.87 15.03
C SER A 110 9.85 13.77 14.93
N GLN A 111 8.87 13.79 15.84
CA GLN A 111 7.67 12.96 15.72
C GLN A 111 6.81 13.34 14.50
N ASN A 112 7.00 14.55 13.96
CA ASN A 112 6.30 14.99 12.77
C ASN A 112 7.03 14.52 11.51
N ILE A 113 6.27 14.01 10.55
CA ILE A 113 6.74 13.69 9.20
C ILE A 113 5.92 14.47 8.17
N ARG A 114 6.58 14.99 7.13
CA ARG A 114 5.89 15.74 6.08
C ARG A 114 5.64 14.84 4.88
N LEU A 115 4.42 14.79 4.39
CA LEU A 115 4.09 14.21 3.10
C LEU A 115 4.04 15.33 2.05
N HIS A 116 4.81 15.17 1.00
CA HIS A 116 4.74 16.01 -0.19
C HIS A 116 4.00 15.24 -1.29
N VAL A 117 2.97 15.86 -1.87
CA VAL A 117 2.16 15.28 -2.93
C VAL A 117 2.25 16.15 -4.17
N GLU A 118 2.67 15.55 -5.28
CA GLU A 118 2.67 16.13 -6.62
C GLU A 118 1.82 15.26 -7.56
N GLU A 119 1.67 15.69 -8.81
CA GLU A 119 0.90 14.94 -9.80
C GLU A 119 1.61 13.60 -10.13
N GLY A 120 1.06 12.50 -9.62
CA GLY A 120 1.54 11.13 -9.88
C GLY A 120 2.74 10.69 -9.04
N LYS A 121 3.14 11.46 -8.03
CA LYS A 121 4.24 11.12 -7.11
C LYS A 121 4.01 11.71 -5.73
N SER A 122 4.34 10.96 -4.68
CA SER A 122 4.41 11.50 -3.33
C SER A 122 5.51 10.85 -2.48
N TRP A 123 6.03 11.59 -1.50
CA TRP A 123 7.11 11.14 -0.64
C TRP A 123 7.02 11.74 0.76
N PHE A 124 7.52 10.99 1.74
CA PHE A 124 7.68 11.47 3.10
C PHE A 124 9.07 12.08 3.30
N GLU A 125 9.14 13.26 3.91
CA GLU A 125 10.35 13.93 4.38
C GLU A 125 10.43 13.81 5.90
N LEU A 126 11.50 13.19 6.41
CA LEU A 126 11.74 13.05 7.84
C LEU A 126 12.48 14.28 8.36
N GLU A 127 11.95 14.93 9.39
CA GLU A 127 12.62 16.05 10.04
C GLU A 127 13.66 15.54 11.04
N ILE A 128 14.92 15.90 10.84
CA ILE A 128 16.01 15.65 11.79
C ILE A 128 15.97 16.73 12.87
N ASP A 129 16.10 16.34 14.13
CA ASP A 129 16.16 17.29 15.24
C ASP A 129 17.43 18.17 15.15
N PRO A 130 17.40 19.43 15.62
CA PRO A 130 18.52 20.36 15.45
C PRO A 130 19.80 19.94 16.18
N GLU A 131 19.68 19.14 17.24
CA GLU A 131 20.75 18.65 18.10
C GLU A 131 20.63 17.12 18.22
N PRO A 132 21.01 16.35 17.18
CA PRO A 132 20.92 14.90 17.23
C PRO A 132 21.94 14.35 18.23
N ASP A 133 21.51 13.41 19.07
CA ASP A 133 22.31 12.71 20.06
C ASP A 133 23.26 11.69 19.42
N SER A 134 22.94 11.18 18.22
CA SER A 134 23.72 10.14 17.55
C SER A 134 24.24 10.52 16.17
N ASN A 135 25.39 9.96 15.80
CA ASN A 135 25.82 9.91 14.40
C ASN A 135 25.05 8.79 13.68
N LEU A 136 23.85 9.10 13.20
CA LEU A 136 22.91 8.17 12.56
C LEU A 136 23.42 7.52 11.27
N GLY A 137 24.46 8.07 10.63
CA GLY A 137 24.82 7.68 9.27
C GLY A 137 23.72 8.03 8.25
N CYS A 138 23.72 7.35 7.11
CA CYS A 138 22.69 7.51 6.07
C CYS A 138 21.44 6.70 6.39
N LEU A 139 20.27 7.27 6.10
CA LEU A 139 19.01 6.54 6.10
C LEU A 139 18.88 5.69 4.83
N TRP A 140 18.49 4.44 5.00
CA TRP A 140 18.16 3.51 3.93
C TRP A 140 16.74 2.98 4.15
N TYR A 141 16.02 2.72 3.07
CA TYR A 141 14.71 2.07 3.10
C TYR A 141 14.73 0.81 2.23
N LYS A 142 13.87 -0.16 2.56
CA LYS A 142 13.79 -1.41 1.80
C LYS A 142 12.63 -1.36 0.81
N ASP A 143 12.95 -1.48 -0.48
CA ASP A 143 11.97 -1.59 -1.56
C ASP A 143 12.20 -2.89 -2.34
N GLN A 144 11.14 -3.69 -2.52
CA GLN A 144 11.18 -4.97 -3.26
C GLN A 144 12.41 -5.86 -2.94
N GLN A 145 12.77 -5.98 -1.66
CA GLN A 145 13.93 -6.72 -1.12
C GLN A 145 15.31 -6.08 -1.32
N LYS A 146 15.40 -4.87 -1.85
CA LYS A 146 16.65 -4.13 -2.02
C LYS A 146 16.72 -2.96 -1.05
N TRP A 147 17.90 -2.72 -0.49
CA TRP A 147 18.15 -1.50 0.26
C TRP A 147 18.44 -0.36 -0.71
N ILE A 148 17.70 0.73 -0.55
CA ILE A 148 17.88 1.95 -1.31
C ILE A 148 18.21 3.07 -0.33
N ARG A 149 19.27 3.81 -0.63
CA ARG A 149 19.67 4.96 0.18
C ARG A 149 18.66 6.08 -0.03
N ALA A 150 18.14 6.65 1.06
CA ALA A 150 17.24 7.79 1.00
C ALA A 150 17.93 8.98 0.33
N GLU A 151 17.23 9.60 -0.61
CA GLU A 151 17.68 10.87 -1.18
C GLU A 151 17.52 11.99 -0.15
N LEU A 152 18.26 13.08 -0.31
CA LEU A 152 18.16 14.25 0.55
C LEU A 152 17.42 15.37 -0.18
N HIS A 153 16.27 15.77 0.35
CA HIS A 153 15.58 16.99 -0.04
C HIS A 153 15.90 18.08 0.98
N LYS A 154 16.61 19.14 0.55
CA LYS A 154 17.06 20.25 1.42
C LYS A 154 17.82 19.78 2.68
N GLY A 155 18.59 18.69 2.55
CA GLY A 155 19.38 18.10 3.63
C GLY A 155 18.62 17.13 4.53
N LYS A 156 17.33 16.86 4.26
CA LYS A 156 16.52 15.90 5.01
C LYS A 156 16.24 14.64 4.19
N PRO A 157 16.26 13.44 4.80
CA PRO A 157 16.04 12.21 4.08
C PRO A 157 14.57 12.07 3.67
N VAL A 158 14.36 11.60 2.43
CA VAL A 158 13.03 11.35 1.88
C VAL A 158 12.83 9.87 1.51
N ILE A 159 11.60 9.39 1.70
CA ILE A 159 11.18 8.03 1.34
C ILE A 159 9.92 8.13 0.46
N PRO A 160 9.92 7.54 -0.75
CA PRO A 160 8.72 7.47 -1.59
C PRO A 160 7.55 6.81 -0.86
N SER A 161 6.33 7.34 -1.04
CA SER A 161 5.16 6.84 -0.31
C SER A 161 4.74 5.43 -0.72
N ASP A 162 5.01 5.02 -1.97
CA ASP A 162 4.70 3.70 -2.52
C ASP A 162 5.55 2.57 -1.94
N VAL A 163 6.64 2.89 -1.24
CA VAL A 163 7.43 1.93 -0.45
C VAL A 163 6.67 1.46 0.79
N PHE A 164 5.75 2.28 1.31
CA PHE A 164 5.01 1.97 2.53
C PHE A 164 3.90 0.96 2.26
N GLU A 165 3.67 0.11 3.27
CA GLU A 165 2.49 -0.72 3.39
C GLU A 165 1.47 -0.01 4.26
N PHE A 166 0.33 0.37 3.69
CA PHE A 166 -0.73 1.07 4.41
C PHE A 166 -1.83 0.11 4.85
N SER A 167 -2.11 0.03 6.14
CA SER A 167 -3.29 -0.66 6.67
C SER A 167 -4.39 0.35 6.98
N ILE A 168 -5.64 -0.01 6.65
CA ILE A 168 -6.83 0.80 6.94
C ILE A 168 -7.76 -0.02 7.80
N GLN A 169 -8.04 0.46 9.01
CA GLN A 169 -9.05 -0.15 9.89
C GLN A 169 -10.42 0.45 9.58
N ARG A 170 -11.49 -0.36 9.52
CA ARG A 170 -12.84 0.16 9.17
C ARG A 170 -13.48 1.02 10.26
N GLN A 171 -13.03 0.88 11.50
CA GLN A 171 -13.60 1.58 12.66
C GLN A 171 -12.82 2.86 13.02
N ASP A 172 -11.63 3.02 12.44
CA ASP A 172 -10.75 4.15 12.69
C ASP A 172 -10.28 4.70 11.34
N PRO A 173 -10.54 5.98 10.99
CA PRO A 173 -10.04 6.56 9.75
C PRO A 173 -8.50 6.63 9.69
N VAL A 174 -7.80 6.34 10.79
CA VAL A 174 -6.35 6.30 10.81
C VAL A 174 -5.84 5.19 9.88
N ILE A 175 -5.02 5.61 8.91
CA ILE A 175 -4.23 4.73 8.05
C ILE A 175 -2.84 4.62 8.68
N GLU A 176 -2.38 3.40 8.95
CA GLU A 176 -1.03 3.15 9.45
C GLU A 176 -0.14 2.76 8.27
N GLY A 177 0.87 3.57 7.96
CA GLY A 177 1.86 3.30 6.93
C GLY A 177 3.14 2.74 7.54
N ASN A 178 3.53 1.54 7.14
CA ASN A 178 4.72 0.87 7.64
C ASN A 178 5.79 0.74 6.54
N ALA A 179 7.03 1.10 6.85
CA ALA A 179 8.19 0.88 6.01
C ALA A 179 9.36 0.30 6.80
N LEU A 180 10.19 -0.52 6.13
CA LEU A 180 11.42 -1.01 6.73
C LEU A 180 12.56 -0.06 6.42
N ILE A 181 13.21 0.45 7.47
CA ILE A 181 14.35 1.36 7.35
C ILE A 181 15.58 0.81 8.06
N ALA A 182 16.75 1.37 7.74
CA ALA A 182 18.00 1.10 8.44
C ALA A 182 18.93 2.31 8.39
N PHE A 183 19.89 2.32 9.29
CA PHE A 183 20.88 3.37 9.47
C PHE A 183 22.27 2.76 9.33
N ALA A 184 23.04 3.23 8.34
CA ALA A 184 24.35 2.67 8.00
C ALA A 184 25.28 3.75 7.43
N ASN A 185 26.59 3.49 7.44
CA ASN A 185 27.59 4.40 6.87
C ASN A 185 27.42 4.53 5.35
N GLU A 186 28.00 5.58 4.75
CA GLU A 186 27.85 5.87 3.31
C GLU A 186 28.24 4.71 2.39
N ASP A 187 29.25 3.91 2.78
CA ASP A 187 29.82 2.83 1.97
C ASP A 187 29.33 1.42 2.38
N GLU A 188 28.33 1.33 3.27
CA GLU A 188 27.90 0.06 3.86
C GLU A 188 26.40 -0.16 3.65
N GLU A 189 26.05 -1.13 2.78
CA GLU A 189 24.65 -1.52 2.60
C GLU A 189 24.11 -2.16 3.90
N PRO A 190 22.91 -1.79 4.35
CA PRO A 190 22.34 -2.37 5.56
C PRO A 190 22.06 -3.87 5.44
N VAL A 191 21.99 -4.51 6.61
CA VAL A 191 21.62 -5.91 6.78
C VAL A 191 20.32 -6.01 7.56
N ASP A 192 19.47 -6.96 7.19
CA ASP A 192 18.09 -7.08 7.69
C ASP A 192 17.96 -7.11 9.22
N TRP A 193 18.94 -7.69 9.92
CA TRP A 193 18.90 -7.78 11.38
C TRP A 193 19.05 -6.42 12.09
N ASN A 194 19.62 -5.40 11.42
CA ASN A 194 19.73 -4.04 11.94
C ASN A 194 18.62 -3.11 11.41
N SER A 195 17.55 -3.67 10.85
CA SER A 195 16.40 -2.87 10.42
C SER A 195 15.60 -2.30 11.61
N ARG A 196 14.82 -1.27 11.30
CA ARG A 196 13.80 -0.66 12.15
C ARG A 196 12.50 -0.60 11.36
N GLU A 197 11.38 -0.58 12.08
CA GLU A 197 10.08 -0.29 11.48
C GLU A 197 9.83 1.21 11.63
N LEU A 198 9.66 1.89 10.49
CA LEU A 198 9.12 3.25 10.45
C LEU A 198 7.62 3.13 10.27
N ASP A 199 6.88 3.65 11.23
CA ASP A 199 5.43 3.67 11.24
C ASP A 199 4.94 5.13 11.15
N VAL A 200 3.92 5.36 10.32
CA VAL A 200 3.34 6.67 10.05
C VAL A 200 1.83 6.60 10.25
N HIS A 201 1.31 7.45 11.13
CA HIS A 201 -0.12 7.57 11.38
C HIS A 201 -0.72 8.68 10.52
N ILE A 202 -1.64 8.33 9.63
CA ILE A 202 -2.27 9.22 8.67
C ILE A 202 -3.77 9.36 9.01
N TRP A 203 -4.27 10.58 9.13
CA TRP A 203 -5.67 10.90 9.48
C TRP A 203 -6.29 11.93 8.55
#